data_AF-A0A7L8GFA8-F1
#
_entry.id   AF-A0A7L8GFA8-F1
#
_cell.length_a   1.000
_cell.length_b   1.000
_cell.length_c   1.000
_cell.angle_alpha   90.00
_cell.angle_beta   90.00
_cell.angle_gamma   90.00
#
_symmetry.space_group_name_H-M   'P 1'
#
loop_
_entity.id
_entity.type
_entity.pdbx_description
1 polymer ?
#
loop_
_entity_poly.entity_id
_entity_poly.type
_entity_poly.pdbx_seq_one_letter_code
_entity_poly.pdbx_strand_id
1 'polypeptide(L)'
;NKFLLLTLILLSLSWGLSSSSWFSLWMALEINNMMIMPLMLLKIYQQYSESTIKYFLIQSISSLTFIMSSLMINNPLWMFMDLNLIFNMIMLSMMMKIGMFPFMMWYIEIITKTSFLAMKLIMTIQ
;
A
#
# COMPACT_ATOMS: atom_id res chain seq x y z
N ASN A 1 21.34 3.47 -3.11
CA ASN A 1 21.76 2.86 -1.83
C ASN A 1 20.65 2.00 -1.24
N LYS A 2 20.77 0.65 -1.32
CA LYS A 2 19.75 -0.27 -0.79
C LYS A 2 19.48 -0.09 0.71
N PHE A 3 20.53 0.24 1.47
CA PHE A 3 20.44 0.53 2.90
C PHE A 3 19.50 1.69 3.21
N LEU A 4 19.60 2.79 2.45
CA LEU A 4 18.77 3.99 2.65
C LEU A 4 17.28 3.69 2.38
N LEU A 5 16.98 2.86 1.38
CA LEU A 5 15.60 2.42 1.12
C LEU A 5 15.04 1.58 2.27
N LEU A 6 15.82 0.64 2.80
CA LEU A 6 15.41 -0.18 3.95
C LEU A 6 15.17 0.65 5.20
N THR A 7 16.01 1.64 5.49
CA THR A 7 15.81 2.53 6.63
C THR A 7 14.54 3.36 6.49
N LEU A 8 14.23 3.83 5.27
CA LEU A 8 13.01 4.61 5.03
C LEU A 8 11.75 3.75 5.15
N ILE A 9 11.79 2.48 4.74
CA ILE A 9 10.70 1.54 4.95
C ILE A 9 10.43 1.36 6.45
N LEU A 10 11.45 1.07 7.26
CA LEU A 10 11.31 0.91 8.71
C LEU A 10 10.79 2.18 9.39
N LEU A 11 11.29 3.36 9.00
CA LEU A 11 10.81 4.64 9.50
C LEU A 11 9.32 4.84 9.17
N SER A 12 8.91 4.57 7.94
CA SER A 12 7.50 4.70 7.52
C SER A 12 6.57 3.80 8.34
N LEU A 13 6.98 2.56 8.66
CA LEU A 13 6.19 1.64 9.49
C LEU A 13 6.08 2.14 10.93
N SER A 14 7.20 2.57 11.52
CA SER A 14 7.18 3.13 12.87
C SER A 14 6.28 4.37 12.96
N TRP A 15 6.31 5.21 11.92
CA TRP A 15 5.45 6.39 11.84
C TRP A 15 3.98 5.99 11.73
N GLY A 16 3.65 5.03 10.86
CA GLY A 16 2.29 4.51 10.71
C GLY A 16 1.73 3.94 12.01
N LEU A 17 2.51 3.15 12.76
CA LEU A 17 2.11 2.58 14.05
C LEU A 17 1.85 3.64 15.12
N SER A 18 2.63 4.73 15.11
CA SER A 18 2.47 5.83 16.07
C SER A 18 1.41 6.87 15.67
N SER A 19 0.80 6.71 14.50
CA SER A 19 -0.06 7.74 13.91
C SER A 19 -1.41 7.84 14.61
N SER A 20 -1.84 9.06 14.93
CA SER A 20 -3.12 9.35 15.58
C SER A 20 -4.22 9.78 14.61
N SER A 21 -3.85 10.20 13.40
CA SER A 21 -4.81 10.63 12.37
C SER A 21 -4.80 9.70 11.16
N TRP A 22 -5.98 9.51 10.55
CA TRP A 22 -6.12 8.72 9.33
C TRP A 22 -5.23 9.23 8.19
N PHE A 23 -5.05 10.54 8.07
CA PHE A 23 -4.17 11.14 7.06
C PHE A 23 -2.69 10.83 7.30
N SER A 24 -2.22 10.91 8.55
CA SER A 24 -0.84 10.52 8.88
C SER A 24 -0.57 9.04 8.61
N LEU A 25 -1.56 8.16 8.86
CA LEU A 25 -1.45 6.74 8.55
C LEU A 25 -1.37 6.52 7.04
N TRP A 26 -2.19 7.23 6.26
CA TRP A 26 -2.13 7.17 4.80
C TRP A 26 -0.77 7.59 4.25
N MET A 27 -0.22 8.71 4.72
CA MET A 27 1.12 9.20 4.33
C MET A 27 2.21 8.16 4.60
N ALA A 28 2.18 7.55 5.79
CA ALA A 28 3.14 6.50 6.15
C ALA A 28 3.05 5.29 5.20
N LEU A 29 1.84 4.85 4.85
CA LEU A 29 1.64 3.74 3.91
C LEU A 29 2.08 4.10 2.48
N GLU A 30 1.89 5.35 2.05
CA GLU A 30 2.29 5.79 0.72
C GLU A 30 3.83 5.86 0.59
N ILE A 31 4.52 6.34 1.63
CA ILE A 31 5.98 6.30 1.69
C ILE A 31 6.49 4.85 1.60
N ASN A 32 5.88 3.90 2.33
CA ASN A 32 6.26 2.48 2.26
C ASN A 32 6.15 1.95 0.81
N ASN A 33 5.04 2.25 0.13
CA ASN A 33 4.81 1.85 -1.26
C ASN A 33 5.83 2.45 -2.24
N MET A 34 6.15 3.74 -2.10
CA MET A 34 7.14 4.41 -2.95
C MET A 34 8.55 3.83 -2.76
N MET A 35 8.93 3.40 -1.55
CA MET A 35 10.26 2.87 -1.27
C MET A 35 10.46 1.44 -1.80
N ILE A 36 9.39 0.66 -1.98
CA ILE A 36 9.47 -0.73 -2.47
C ILE A 36 9.53 -0.81 -3.99
N MET A 37 8.98 0.17 -4.71
CA MET A 37 9.10 0.28 -6.18
C MET A 37 10.56 0.22 -6.69
N PRO A 38 11.50 1.05 -6.21
CA PRO A 38 12.89 0.98 -6.66
C PRO A 38 13.60 -0.32 -6.24
N LEU A 39 13.16 -0.98 -5.17
CA LEU A 39 13.70 -2.29 -4.75
C LEU A 39 13.27 -3.40 -5.71
N MET A 40 12.04 -3.35 -6.23
CA MET A 40 11.58 -4.29 -7.25
C MET A 40 12.31 -4.09 -8.60
N LEU A 41 12.68 -2.85 -8.94
CA LEU A 41 13.38 -2.49 -10.19
C LEU A 41 14.91 -2.67 -10.15
N LEU A 42 15.48 -3.21 -9.07
CA LEU A 42 16.94 -3.38 -8.93
C LEU A 42 17.59 -4.21 -10.06
N LYS A 43 16.82 -5.08 -10.71
CA LYS A 43 17.22 -5.78 -11.94
C LYS A 43 16.27 -5.35 -13.06
N ILE A 44 16.81 -4.76 -14.13
CA ILE A 44 16.00 -4.25 -15.25
C ILE A 44 15.72 -5.39 -16.22
N TYR A 45 14.84 -6.31 -15.84
CA TYR A 45 14.22 -7.23 -16.78
C TYR A 45 12.78 -6.81 -17.04
N GLN A 46 12.28 -7.03 -18.25
CA GLN A 46 10.91 -6.64 -18.65
C GLN A 46 9.84 -7.20 -17.69
N GLN A 47 10.03 -8.42 -17.19
CA GLN A 47 9.12 -9.05 -16.23
C GLN A 47 9.05 -8.28 -14.89
N TYR A 48 10.19 -7.77 -14.40
CA TYR A 48 10.23 -6.97 -13.18
C TYR A 48 9.53 -5.63 -13.39
N SER A 49 9.75 -4.94 -14.52
CA SER A 49 9.07 -3.69 -14.82
C SER A 49 7.54 -3.84 -14.91
N GLU A 50 7.04 -4.88 -15.57
CA GLU A 50 5.60 -5.13 -15.63
C GLU A 50 5.00 -5.37 -14.24
N SER A 51 5.66 -6.18 -13.40
CA SER A 51 5.21 -6.45 -12.04
C SER A 51 5.18 -5.18 -11.18
N THR A 52 6.16 -4.28 -11.35
CA THR A 52 6.21 -3.00 -10.60
C THR A 52 5.10 -2.05 -11.00
N ILE A 53 4.74 -2.01 -12.28
CA ILE A 53 3.65 -1.17 -12.77
C ILE A 53 2.30 -1.69 -12.25
N LYS A 54 2.08 -3.02 -12.28
CA LYS A 54 0.88 -3.63 -11.70
C LYS A 54 0.78 -3.35 -10.20
N TYR A 55 1.88 -3.52 -9.46
CA TYR A 55 1.97 -3.18 -8.04
C TYR A 55 1.53 -1.72 -7.80
N PHE A 56 2.13 -0.79 -8.54
CA PHE A 56 1.87 0.64 -8.40
C PHE A 56 0.40 1.00 -8.64
N LEU A 57 -0.20 0.48 -9.72
CA LEU A 57 -1.58 0.79 -10.08
C LEU A 57 -2.56 0.30 -9.02
N ILE A 58 -2.39 -0.92 -8.52
CA ILE A 58 -3.31 -1.50 -7.54
C ILE A 58 -3.18 -0.79 -6.19
N GLN A 59 -1.96 -0.52 -5.76
CA GLN A 59 -1.69 0.16 -4.50
C GLN A 59 -2.10 1.64 -4.52
N SER A 60 -2.03 2.31 -5.68
CA SER A 60 -2.53 3.68 -5.84
C SER A 60 -4.06 3.74 -5.82
N ILE A 61 -4.77 2.78 -6.42
CA ILE A 61 -6.23 2.69 -6.31
C ILE A 61 -6.65 2.44 -4.85
N SER A 62 -5.95 1.56 -4.16
CA SER A 62 -6.18 1.32 -2.73
C SER A 62 -5.88 2.57 -1.88
N SER A 63 -4.79 3.29 -2.14
CA SER A 63 -4.47 4.51 -1.38
C SER A 63 -5.50 5.62 -1.62
N LEU A 64 -6.02 5.76 -2.84
CA LEU A 64 -7.08 6.70 -3.20
C LEU A 64 -8.40 6.39 -2.49
N THR A 65 -8.81 5.12 -2.47
CA THR A 65 -10.03 4.69 -1.76
C THR A 65 -9.91 4.92 -0.26
N PHE A 66 -8.74 4.62 0.33
CA PHE A 66 -8.48 4.90 1.74
C PHE A 66 -8.59 6.39 2.07
N ILE A 67 -7.89 7.28 1.35
CA ILE A 67 -7.94 8.70 1.69
C ILE A 67 -9.32 9.30 1.46
N MET A 68 -10.03 8.90 0.40
CA MET A 68 -11.40 9.34 0.16
C MET A 68 -12.31 8.94 1.33
N SER A 69 -12.24 7.69 1.79
CA SER A 69 -13.03 7.25 2.94
C SER A 69 -12.66 8.00 4.23
N SER A 70 -11.37 8.30 4.46
CA SER A 70 -10.95 9.07 5.64
C SER A 70 -11.44 10.53 5.62
N LEU A 71 -11.48 11.15 4.43
CA LEU A 71 -12.05 12.50 4.26
C LEU A 71 -13.57 12.46 4.47
N MET A 72 -14.23 11.35 4.13
CA MET A 72 -15.66 11.19 4.40
C MET A 72 -16.00 11.23 5.88
N ILE A 73 -15.16 10.62 6.72
CA ILE A 73 -15.38 10.58 8.18
C ILE A 73 -15.34 11.98 8.77
N ASN A 74 -14.40 12.82 8.32
CA ASN A 74 -14.13 14.11 8.95
C ASN A 74 -14.93 15.28 8.37
N ASN A 75 -15.59 15.10 7.22
CA ASN A 75 -16.33 16.17 6.56
C ASN A 75 -17.79 16.25 7.05
N PRO A 76 -18.24 17.41 7.58
CA PRO A 76 -19.60 17.58 8.07
C PRO A 76 -20.65 17.50 6.95
N LEU A 77 -20.24 17.74 5.71
CA LEU A 77 -21.09 17.61 4.52
C LEU A 77 -21.58 16.19 4.29
N TRP A 78 -20.83 15.18 4.75
CA TRP A 78 -21.12 13.77 4.52
C TRP A 78 -21.60 13.05 5.78
N MET A 79 -21.99 13.83 6.81
CA MET A 79 -22.55 13.35 8.07
C MET A 79 -23.84 12.51 7.90
N PHE A 80 -24.53 12.64 6.77
CA PHE A 80 -25.72 11.86 6.43
C PHE A 80 -25.42 10.50 5.79
N MET A 81 -24.16 10.19 5.45
CA MET A 81 -23.78 8.88 4.95
C MET A 81 -23.69 7.87 6.09
N ASP A 82 -24.16 6.65 5.85
CA ASP A 82 -24.05 5.57 6.83
C ASP A 82 -22.57 5.31 7.17
N LEU A 83 -22.22 5.47 8.44
CA LEU A 83 -20.88 5.19 8.94
C LEU A 83 -20.41 3.78 8.56
N ASN A 84 -21.33 2.82 8.53
CA ASN A 84 -21.06 1.44 8.10
C ASN A 84 -20.54 1.35 6.66
N LEU A 85 -21.07 2.17 5.75
CA LEU A 85 -20.57 2.21 4.37
C LEU A 85 -19.14 2.76 4.32
N ILE A 86 -18.85 3.80 5.09
CA ILE A 86 -17.51 4.40 5.14
C ILE A 86 -16.48 3.42 5.71
N PHE A 87 -16.82 2.72 6.80
CA PHE A 87 -15.97 1.68 7.36
C PHE A 87 -15.76 0.50 6.40
N ASN A 88 -16.79 0.10 5.66
CA ASN A 88 -16.65 -0.93 4.62
C ASN A 88 -15.69 -0.50 3.52
N MET A 89 -15.69 0.77 3.12
CA MET A 89 -14.74 1.31 2.13
C MET A 89 -13.31 1.31 2.66
N ILE A 90 -13.09 1.68 3.93
CA ILE A 90 -11.78 1.56 4.59
C ILE A 90 -11.31 0.10 4.60
N MET A 91 -12.17 -0.82 5.01
CA MET A 91 -11.85 -2.25 5.06
C MET A 91 -11.51 -2.79 3.68
N LEU A 92 -12.29 -2.43 2.66
CA LEU A 92 -12.04 -2.84 1.27
C LEU A 92 -10.70 -2.30 0.75
N SER A 93 -10.36 -1.04 1.08
CA SER A 93 -9.06 -0.47 0.71
C SER A 93 -7.89 -1.22 1.38
N MET A 94 -8.02 -1.60 2.65
CA MET A 94 -6.99 -2.37 3.38
C MET A 94 -6.88 -3.81 2.87
N MET A 95 -8.01 -4.46 2.54
CA MET A 95 -8.02 -5.79 1.92
C MET A 95 -7.29 -5.76 0.57
N MET A 96 -7.46 -4.70 -0.22
CA MET A 96 -6.68 -4.51 -1.45
C MET A 96 -5.17 -4.36 -1.17
N LYS A 97 -4.75 -3.64 -0.12
CA LYS A 97 -3.32 -3.46 0.21
C LYS A 97 -2.62 -4.76 0.57
N ILE A 98 -3.27 -5.60 1.38
CA ILE A 98 -2.71 -6.88 1.87
C ILE A 98 -2.87 -8.00 0.82
N GLY A 99 -3.71 -7.81 -0.20
CA GLY A 99 -4.00 -8.85 -1.19
C GLY A 99 -4.88 -9.97 -0.61
N MET A 100 -5.78 -9.63 0.32
CA MET A 100 -6.77 -10.58 0.83
C MET A 100 -7.81 -10.89 -0.26
N PHE A 101 -8.48 -12.04 -0.16
CA PHE A 101 -9.61 -12.38 -1.03
C PHE A 101 -10.64 -11.23 -1.08
N PRO A 102 -11.15 -10.81 -2.25
CA PRO A 102 -10.99 -11.34 -3.61
C PRO A 102 -9.75 -10.82 -4.39
N PHE A 103 -8.93 -9.97 -3.78
CA PHE A 103 -7.78 -9.31 -4.42
C PHE A 103 -6.47 -10.12 -4.33
N MET A 104 -6.51 -11.43 -4.14
CA MET A 104 -5.30 -12.25 -3.99
C MET A 104 -4.46 -12.37 -5.28
N MET A 105 -5.08 -12.19 -6.45
CA MET A 105 -4.43 -12.48 -7.73
C MET A 105 -3.20 -11.59 -8.00
N TRP A 106 -3.27 -10.30 -7.67
CA TRP A 106 -2.16 -9.39 -7.94
C TRP A 106 -0.94 -9.72 -7.09
N TYR A 107 -1.17 -10.17 -5.85
CA TYR A 107 -0.14 -10.54 -4.91
C TYR A 107 0.69 -11.73 -5.43
N ILE A 108 0.01 -12.82 -5.84
CA ILE A 108 0.66 -14.03 -6.35
C ILE A 108 1.46 -13.73 -7.63
N GLU A 109 0.89 -12.94 -8.54
CA GLU A 109 1.55 -12.58 -9.80
C GLU A 109 2.86 -11.79 -9.58
N ILE A 110 2.90 -10.92 -8.57
CA ILE A 110 4.08 -10.08 -8.30
C ILE A 110 5.16 -10.89 -7.60
N ILE A 111 4.80 -11.71 -6.61
CA ILE A 111 5.76 -12.53 -5.87
C ILE A 111 6.47 -13.52 -6.78
N THR A 112 5.77 -14.11 -7.74
CA THR A 112 6.36 -15.06 -8.69
C THR A 112 7.30 -14.40 -9.69
N LYS A 113 7.14 -13.10 -9.95
CA LYS A 113 7.88 -12.35 -10.97
C LYS A 113 8.87 -11.34 -10.41
N THR A 114 9.08 -11.27 -9.09
CA THR A 114 9.99 -10.32 -8.43
C THR A 114 11.27 -10.97 -7.91
N SER A 115 12.30 -10.15 -7.65
CA SER A 115 13.55 -10.66 -7.08
C SER A 115 13.34 -11.20 -5.66
N PHE A 116 14.15 -12.18 -5.24
CA PHE A 116 14.04 -12.79 -3.90
C PHE A 116 14.05 -11.78 -2.74
N LEU A 117 14.85 -10.72 -2.86
CA LEU A 117 14.89 -9.65 -1.86
C LEU A 117 13.56 -8.90 -1.79
N ALA A 118 13.02 -8.49 -2.94
CA ALA A 118 11.74 -7.79 -3.00
C ALA A 118 10.59 -8.69 -2.52
N MET A 119 10.58 -9.95 -2.94
CA MET A 119 9.62 -10.95 -2.47
C MET A 119 9.61 -11.06 -0.94
N LYS A 120 10.78 -11.17 -0.30
CA LYS A 120 10.87 -11.25 1.17
C LYS A 120 10.31 -10.01 1.85
N LEU A 121 10.60 -8.82 1.31
CA LEU A 121 10.10 -7.56 1.86
C LEU A 121 8.57 -7.45 1.73
N ILE A 122 8.02 -7.77 0.56
CA ILE A 122 6.57 -7.76 0.30
C ILE A 122 5.84 -8.76 1.22
N MET A 123 6.43 -9.91 1.52
CA MET A 123 5.82 -10.95 2.37
C MET A 123 5.82 -10.62 3.87
N THR A 124 6.79 -9.84 4.35
CA THR A 124 7.02 -9.68 5.80
C THR A 124 6.74 -8.28 6.32
N ILE A 125 6.93 -7.27 5.48
CA ILE A 125 7.00 -5.87 5.89
C ILE A 125 5.87 -5.03 5.27
N GLN A 126 5.33 -5.44 4.12
CA GLN A 126 4.10 -4.85 3.56
C GLN A 126 2.87 -5.60 4.07
#